data_AF-C0FTT0-F1
#
_entry.id   AF-C0FTT0-F1
#
_cell.length_a   1.000
_cell.length_b   1.000
_cell.length_c   1.000
_cell.angle_alpha   90.00
_cell.angle_beta   90.00
_cell.angle_gamma   90.00
#
_symmetry.space_group_name_H-M   'P 1'
#
loop_
_entity.id
_entity.type
_entity.pdbx_description
1 polymer ?
#
loop_
_entity_poly.entity_id
_entity_poly.type
_entity_poly.pdbx_seq_one_letter_code
_entity_poly.pdbx_strand_id
1 'polypeptide(L)'
;MSGEPKLELIVTVLNVNERHNAELMQHCNTLNEYAQYVARVRLYAADMSLDQAVERAVDECIREGILAEFLTCNRNEVISMSIFEYDKELEEKKLRKAEYEAGHDAGFSEGEKYGIERGTFLNSIETARRMLKFQEFSLEKIAAISGLSLDEIKKLQTNEARSDS
;
A
#
# COMPACT_ATOMS: atom_id res chain seq x y z
N MET A 1 14.40 -25.36 -5.09
CA MET A 1 13.32 -25.79 -4.17
C MET A 1 12.02 -25.71 -4.96
N SER A 2 11.28 -26.81 -5.08
CA SER A 2 10.02 -26.87 -5.85
C SER A 2 8.96 -25.98 -5.19
N GLY A 3 8.37 -25.07 -5.97
CA GLY A 3 7.45 -24.02 -5.50
C GLY A 3 6.02 -24.47 -5.25
N GLU A 4 5.78 -25.75 -4.98
CA GLU A 4 4.44 -26.24 -4.65
C GLU A 4 4.18 -26.09 -3.15
N PRO A 5 3.18 -25.27 -2.73
CA PRO A 5 2.82 -25.14 -1.34
C PRO A 5 2.27 -26.47 -0.82
N LYS A 6 2.79 -26.91 0.33
CA LYS A 6 2.38 -28.17 0.97
C LYS A 6 1.07 -28.05 1.77
N LEU A 7 0.51 -26.85 1.86
CA LEU A 7 -0.70 -26.55 2.62
C LEU A 7 -1.33 -25.25 2.10
N GLU A 8 -2.62 -25.31 1.73
CA GLU A 8 -3.46 -24.14 1.47
C GLU A 8 -4.53 -24.07 2.56
N LEU A 9 -4.70 -22.89 3.16
CA LEU A 9 -5.65 -22.65 4.25
C LEU A 9 -6.53 -21.45 3.94
N ILE A 10 -7.83 -21.59 4.24
CA ILE A 10 -8.75 -20.47 4.36
C ILE A 10 -8.91 -20.22 5.86
N VAL A 11 -8.57 -19.01 6.31
CA VAL A 11 -8.63 -18.61 7.72
C VAL A 11 -9.64 -17.48 7.90
N THR A 12 -10.26 -17.44 9.07
CA THR A 12 -11.08 -16.30 9.50
C THR A 12 -10.28 -15.48 10.51
N VAL A 13 -10.14 -14.18 10.25
CA VAL A 13 -9.44 -13.24 11.14
C VAL A 13 -10.48 -12.42 11.88
N LEU A 14 -10.38 -12.40 13.22
CA LEU A 14 -11.32 -11.68 14.08
C LEU A 14 -10.63 -10.48 14.75
N ASN A 15 -11.32 -9.34 14.77
CA ASN A 15 -10.85 -8.13 15.44
C ASN A 15 -11.12 -8.20 16.96
N VAL A 16 -10.07 -8.36 17.75
CA VAL A 16 -10.18 -8.47 19.21
C VAL A 16 -10.04 -7.12 19.95
N ASN A 17 -10.07 -5.99 19.24
CA ASN A 17 -10.04 -4.69 19.90
C ASN A 17 -11.28 -4.48 20.78
N GLU A 18 -11.17 -3.62 21.79
CA GLU A 18 -12.28 -3.30 22.70
C GLU A 18 -13.55 -2.94 21.90
N ARG A 19 -14.70 -3.45 22.33
CA ARG A 19 -16.03 -3.29 21.68
C ARG A 19 -16.22 -4.01 20.35
N HIS A 20 -15.25 -4.80 19.88
CA HIS A 20 -15.40 -5.67 18.72
C HIS A 20 -15.61 -7.13 19.14
N ASN A 21 -16.25 -7.92 18.27
CA ASN A 21 -16.54 -9.34 18.49
C ASN A 21 -17.17 -9.64 19.87
N ALA A 22 -18.26 -8.94 20.19
CA ALA A 22 -18.90 -8.97 21.51
C ALA A 22 -19.25 -10.39 22.00
N GLU A 23 -19.69 -11.28 21.10
CA GLU A 23 -19.97 -12.68 21.43
C GLU A 23 -18.70 -13.43 21.88
N LEU A 24 -17.60 -13.31 21.12
CA LEU A 24 -16.30 -13.88 21.51
C LEU A 24 -15.83 -13.31 22.86
N MET A 25 -15.95 -12.00 23.05
CA MET A 25 -15.53 -11.32 24.28
C MET A 25 -16.36 -11.75 25.49
N GLN A 26 -17.67 -11.99 25.30
CA GLN A 26 -18.55 -12.52 26.34
C GLN A 26 -18.17 -13.94 26.76
N HIS A 27 -17.62 -14.74 25.83
CA HIS A 27 -17.18 -16.10 26.11
C HIS A 27 -15.75 -16.19 26.68
N CYS A 28 -14.94 -15.13 26.56
CA CYS A 28 -13.56 -15.12 27.04
C CYS A 28 -13.23 -13.83 27.80
N ASN A 29 -13.45 -13.85 29.12
CA ASN A 29 -13.21 -12.68 29.98
C ASN A 29 -11.75 -12.22 29.93
N THR A 30 -10.78 -13.13 29.94
CA THR A 30 -9.35 -12.77 29.86
C THR A 30 -9.01 -12.02 28.57
N LEU A 31 -9.57 -12.45 27.42
CA LEU A 31 -9.37 -11.74 26.16
C LEU A 31 -10.04 -10.37 26.17
N ASN A 32 -11.25 -10.27 26.75
CA ASN A 32 -11.95 -9.01 26.90
C ASN A 32 -11.20 -8.02 27.81
N GLU A 33 -10.63 -8.50 28.93
CA GLU A 33 -9.81 -7.68 29.82
C GLU A 33 -8.49 -7.27 29.16
N TYR A 34 -7.86 -8.16 28.39
CA TYR A 34 -6.70 -7.81 27.57
C TYR A 34 -7.03 -6.72 26.55
N ALA A 35 -8.17 -6.81 25.86
CA ALA A 35 -8.61 -5.79 24.92
C ALA A 35 -8.80 -4.42 25.60
N GLN A 36 -9.34 -4.39 26.82
CA GLN A 36 -9.47 -3.19 27.65
C GLN A 36 -8.10 -2.61 28.05
N TYR A 37 -7.16 -3.45 28.49
CA TYR A 37 -5.79 -3.03 28.81
C TYR A 37 -5.12 -2.35 27.61
N VAL A 38 -5.15 -3.01 26.44
CA VAL A 38 -4.57 -2.46 25.20
C VAL A 38 -5.24 -1.14 24.81
N ALA A 39 -6.56 -1.03 24.96
CA ALA A 39 -7.28 0.21 24.68
C ALA A 39 -6.81 1.37 25.58
N ARG A 40 -6.53 1.11 26.87
CA ARG A 40 -6.00 2.13 27.79
C ARG A 40 -4.59 2.56 27.45
N VAL A 41 -3.69 1.62 27.12
CA VAL A 41 -2.33 1.95 26.68
C VAL A 41 -2.38 2.89 25.48
N ARG A 42 -3.23 2.58 24.48
CA ARG A 42 -3.41 3.43 23.29
C ARG A 42 -3.98 4.80 23.61
N LEU A 43 -4.97 4.86 24.50
CA LEU A 43 -5.57 6.11 24.96
C LEU A 43 -4.50 7.02 25.59
N TYR A 44 -3.67 6.47 26.47
CA TYR A 44 -2.64 7.26 27.15
C TYR A 44 -1.46 7.61 26.24
N ALA A 45 -1.03 6.70 25.38
CA ALA A 45 0.06 6.95 24.43
C ALA A 45 -0.27 8.05 23.40
N ALA A 46 -1.55 8.46 23.28
CA ALA A 46 -1.94 9.61 22.47
C ALA A 46 -1.47 10.95 23.08
N ASP A 47 -1.40 11.04 24.41
CA ASP A 47 -1.15 12.28 25.14
C ASP A 47 0.14 12.26 26.01
N MET A 48 0.79 11.11 26.17
CA MET A 48 2.03 10.95 26.96
C MET A 48 3.00 9.93 26.35
N SER A 49 4.20 9.80 26.92
CA SER A 49 5.18 8.82 26.42
C SER A 49 4.67 7.38 26.58
N LEU A 50 5.13 6.48 25.72
CA LEU A 50 4.73 5.07 25.76
C LEU A 50 5.03 4.44 27.12
N ASP A 51 6.19 4.71 27.71
CA ASP A 51 6.57 4.22 29.04
C ASP A 51 5.54 4.65 30.10
N GLN A 52 5.21 5.94 30.13
CA GLN A 52 4.24 6.51 31.07
C GLN A 52 2.83 5.95 30.83
N ALA A 53 2.46 5.79 29.56
CA ALA A 53 1.16 5.25 29.16
C ALA A 53 0.99 3.80 29.62
N VAL A 54 2.02 2.96 29.43
CA VAL A 54 2.04 1.56 29.84
C VAL A 54 2.01 1.46 31.36
N GLU A 55 2.89 2.18 32.07
CA GLU A 55 2.93 2.17 33.55
C GLU A 55 1.58 2.53 34.15
N ARG A 56 0.99 3.64 33.67
CA ARG A 56 -0.32 4.14 34.11
C ARG A 56 -1.44 3.15 33.78
N ALA A 57 -1.45 2.60 32.57
CA ALA A 57 -2.46 1.64 32.16
C ALA A 57 -2.43 0.39 33.04
N VAL A 58 -1.24 -0.13 33.36
CA VAL A 58 -1.10 -1.29 34.25
C VAL A 58 -1.62 -0.98 35.65
N ASP A 59 -1.23 0.15 36.26
CA ASP A 59 -1.70 0.52 37.60
C ASP A 59 -3.22 0.66 37.66
N GLU A 60 -3.81 1.26 36.62
CA GLU A 60 -5.25 1.44 36.53
C GLU A 60 -6.00 0.13 36.30
N CYS A 61 -5.47 -0.76 35.46
CA CYS A 61 -6.06 -2.06 35.21
C CYS A 61 -6.05 -2.92 36.49
N ILE A 62 -4.94 -2.95 37.23
CA ILE A 62 -4.86 -3.64 38.52
C ILE A 62 -5.91 -3.08 39.50
N ARG A 63 -6.00 -1.75 39.63
CA ARG A 63 -6.95 -1.08 40.53
C ARG A 63 -8.42 -1.39 40.20
N GLU A 64 -8.73 -1.60 38.93
CA GLU A 64 -10.10 -1.83 38.45
C GLU A 64 -10.42 -3.32 38.22
N GLY A 65 -9.50 -4.22 38.57
CA GLY A 65 -9.71 -5.66 38.47
C GLY A 65 -9.50 -6.24 37.07
N ILE A 66 -8.97 -5.48 36.12
CA ILE A 66 -8.71 -5.90 34.73
C ILE A 66 -7.36 -6.58 34.66
N LEU A 67 -7.32 -7.87 34.32
CA LEU A 67 -6.09 -8.69 34.34
C LEU A 67 -5.29 -8.57 35.66
N ALA A 68 -5.96 -8.24 36.77
CA ALA A 68 -5.27 -7.72 37.95
C ALA A 68 -4.25 -8.69 38.53
N GLU A 69 -4.59 -9.98 38.63
CA GLU A 69 -3.66 -11.02 39.09
C GLU A 69 -2.45 -11.15 38.14
N PHE A 70 -2.69 -11.23 36.84
CA PHE A 70 -1.64 -11.35 35.83
C PHE A 70 -0.70 -10.15 35.82
N LEU A 71 -1.25 -8.94 35.80
CA LEU A 71 -0.49 -7.69 35.79
C LEU A 71 0.27 -7.46 37.09
N THR A 72 -0.27 -7.90 38.22
CA THR A 72 0.41 -7.81 39.51
C THR A 72 1.62 -8.73 39.56
N CYS A 73 1.47 -9.99 39.11
CA CYS A 73 2.55 -10.97 39.12
C CYS A 73 3.65 -10.66 38.08
N ASN A 74 3.29 -10.10 36.93
CA ASN A 74 4.18 -9.94 35.78
C ASN A 74 4.48 -8.48 35.43
N ARG A 75 4.28 -7.53 36.36
CA ARG A 75 4.33 -6.08 36.11
C ARG A 75 5.52 -5.64 35.26
N ASN A 76 6.73 -5.97 35.70
CA ASN A 76 7.96 -5.52 35.05
C ASN A 76 8.12 -6.09 33.63
N GLU A 77 7.75 -7.36 33.44
CA GLU A 77 7.82 -8.02 32.14
C GLU A 77 6.78 -7.41 31.18
N VAL A 78 5.55 -7.21 31.65
CA VAL A 78 4.48 -6.59 30.84
C VAL A 78 4.88 -5.18 30.41
N ILE A 79 5.44 -4.37 31.31
CA ILE A 79 5.91 -3.02 30.97
C ILE A 79 7.00 -3.11 29.89
N SER A 80 8.05 -3.90 30.15
CA SER A 80 9.20 -4.00 29.24
C SER A 80 8.81 -4.55 27.87
N MET A 81 7.96 -5.58 27.83
CA MET A 81 7.52 -6.20 26.58
C MET A 81 6.60 -5.26 25.80
N SER A 82 5.65 -4.60 26.49
CA SER A 82 4.72 -3.68 25.84
C SER A 82 5.46 -2.51 25.20
N ILE A 83 6.46 -1.93 25.88
CA ILE A 83 7.26 -0.83 25.32
C ILE A 83 8.01 -1.30 24.07
N PHE A 84 8.71 -2.44 24.17
CA PHE A 84 9.50 -2.98 23.07
C PHE A 84 8.66 -3.34 21.84
N GLU A 85 7.51 -3.98 22.03
CA GLU A 85 6.62 -4.37 20.93
C GLU A 85 6.02 -3.16 20.22
N TYR A 86 5.58 -2.13 20.97
CA TYR A 86 5.01 -0.93 20.38
C TYR A 86 6.03 -0.11 19.57
N ASP A 87 7.27 0.01 20.05
CA ASP A 87 8.34 0.67 19.29
C ASP A 87 8.63 -0.07 17.98
N LYS A 88 8.69 -1.40 18.03
CA LYS A 88 8.86 -2.23 16.82
C LYS A 88 7.71 -2.05 15.83
N GLU A 89 6.46 -2.09 16.28
CA GLU A 89 5.30 -1.88 15.41
C GLU A 89 5.33 -0.48 14.76
N LEU A 90 5.73 0.53 15.52
CA LEU A 90 5.87 1.90 15.02
C LEU A 90 6.97 2.00 13.94
N GLU A 91 8.12 1.36 14.13
CA GLU A 91 9.18 1.30 13.13
C GLU A 91 8.74 0.57 11.86
N GLU A 92 8.11 -0.60 11.98
CA GLU A 92 7.60 -1.36 10.84
C GLU A 92 6.55 -0.57 10.06
N LYS A 93 5.66 0.16 10.75
CA LYS A 93 4.65 1.01 10.11
C LYS A 93 5.28 2.18 9.35
N LYS A 94 6.33 2.79 9.90
CA LYS A 94 7.10 3.84 9.21
C LYS A 94 7.78 3.28 7.97
N LEU A 95 8.42 2.12 8.07
CA LEU A 95 9.08 1.45 6.95
C LEU A 95 8.06 1.13 5.84
N ARG A 96 6.94 0.48 6.17
CA ARG A 96 5.90 0.14 5.20
C ARG A 96 5.31 1.36 4.51
N LYS A 97 5.13 2.47 5.23
CA LYS A 97 4.67 3.73 4.65
C LYS A 97 5.70 4.30 3.67
N ALA A 98 6.98 4.32 4.04
CA ALA A 98 8.04 4.79 3.16
C ALA A 98 8.19 3.92 1.91
N GLU A 99 8.08 2.59 2.04
CA GLU A 99 8.09 1.65 0.91
C GLU A 99 6.89 1.87 -0.02
N TYR A 100 5.70 2.08 0.54
CA TYR A 100 4.50 2.38 -0.23
C TYR A 100 4.63 3.70 -0.98
N GLU A 101 5.09 4.76 -0.32
CA GLU A 101 5.31 6.08 -0.94
C GLU A 101 6.35 6.00 -2.06
N ALA A 102 7.48 5.33 -1.81
CA ALA A 102 8.51 5.14 -2.84
C ALA A 102 7.99 4.32 -4.03
N GLY A 103 7.23 3.25 -3.79
CA GLY A 103 6.62 2.43 -4.84
C GLY A 103 5.55 3.20 -5.63
N HIS A 104 4.73 3.98 -4.95
CA HIS A 104 3.73 4.85 -5.56
C HIS A 104 4.38 5.90 -6.46
N ASP A 105 5.40 6.60 -5.96
CA ASP A 105 6.07 7.67 -6.71
C ASP A 105 6.85 7.13 -7.91
N ALA A 106 7.50 5.97 -7.76
CA ALA A 106 8.15 5.28 -8.88
C ALA A 106 7.13 4.89 -9.95
N GLY A 107 6.02 4.27 -9.55
CA GLY A 107 4.95 3.86 -10.47
C GLY A 107 4.28 5.05 -11.16
N PHE A 108 4.05 6.14 -10.43
CA PHE A 108 3.50 7.37 -10.99
C PHE A 108 4.46 8.00 -12.01
N SER A 109 5.74 8.12 -11.67
CA SER A 109 6.76 8.70 -12.56
C SER A 109 6.96 7.87 -13.82
N GLU A 110 6.98 6.55 -13.70
CA GLU A 110 7.10 5.65 -14.87
C GLU A 110 5.84 5.71 -15.74
N GLY A 111 4.67 5.74 -15.13
CA GLY A 111 3.39 5.90 -15.83
C GLY A 111 3.28 7.24 -16.56
N GLU A 112 3.72 8.34 -15.95
CA GLU A 112 3.76 9.66 -16.56
C GLU A 112 4.71 9.67 -17.76
N LYS A 113 5.93 9.16 -17.59
CA LYS A 113 6.91 9.06 -18.69
C LYS A 113 6.36 8.24 -19.86
N TYR A 114 5.82 7.05 -19.59
CA TYR A 114 5.23 6.20 -20.62
C TYR A 114 4.04 6.88 -21.32
N GLY A 115 3.20 7.58 -20.56
CA GLY A 115 2.07 8.34 -21.08
C GLY A 115 2.51 9.46 -22.02
N ILE A 116 3.55 10.23 -21.65
CA ILE A 116 4.13 11.28 -22.49
C ILE A 116 4.73 10.68 -23.76
N GLU A 117 5.58 9.65 -23.65
CA GLU A 117 6.22 8.98 -24.79
C GLU A 117 5.19 8.39 -25.76
N ARG A 118 4.13 7.77 -25.24
CA ARG A 118 3.06 7.22 -26.07
C ARG A 118 2.22 8.32 -26.72
N GLY A 119 1.93 9.40 -25.99
CA GLY A 119 1.20 10.55 -26.51
C GLY A 119 1.95 11.27 -27.63
N THR A 120 3.27 11.50 -27.46
CA THR A 120 4.11 12.11 -28.50
C THR A 120 4.19 11.22 -29.73
N PHE A 121 4.38 9.91 -29.56
CA PHE A 121 4.39 8.96 -30.66
C PHE A 121 3.06 8.91 -31.43
N LEU A 122 1.92 8.92 -30.73
CA LEU A 122 0.60 8.98 -31.39
C LEU A 122 0.40 10.28 -32.16
N ASN A 123 0.83 11.43 -31.62
CA ASN A 123 0.79 12.71 -32.32
C ASN A 123 1.66 12.71 -33.60
N SER A 124 2.84 12.09 -33.55
CA SER A 124 3.70 11.89 -34.72
C SER A 124 3.00 11.07 -35.80
N ILE A 125 2.34 9.96 -35.43
CA ILE A 125 1.54 9.15 -36.35
C ILE A 125 0.39 9.95 -36.94
N GLU A 126 -0.35 10.70 -36.14
CA GLU A 126 -1.47 11.50 -36.62
C GLU A 126 -1.02 12.59 -37.59
N THR A 127 0.10 13.26 -37.29
CA THR A 127 0.71 14.26 -38.16
C THR A 127 1.11 13.63 -39.51
N ALA A 128 1.75 12.47 -39.48
CA ALA A 128 2.12 11.74 -40.69
C ALA A 128 0.90 11.34 -41.53
N ARG A 129 -0.17 10.83 -40.92
CA ARG A 129 -1.43 10.48 -41.62
C ARG A 129 -2.05 11.70 -42.31
N ARG A 130 -2.15 12.83 -41.58
CA ARG A 130 -2.69 14.07 -42.16
C ARG A 130 -1.88 14.49 -43.39
N MET A 131 -0.54 14.45 -43.32
CA MET A 131 0.33 14.80 -44.45
C MET A 131 0.23 13.84 -45.63
N LEU A 132 0.10 12.53 -45.38
CA LEU A 132 -0.10 11.52 -46.43
C LEU A 132 -1.40 11.77 -47.20
N LYS A 133 -2.48 12.17 -46.51
CA LYS A 133 -3.77 12.48 -47.11
C LYS A 133 -3.72 13.67 -48.08
N PHE A 134 -2.90 14.68 -47.82
CA PHE A 134 -2.74 15.83 -48.71
C PHE A 134 -1.97 15.50 -49.99
N GLN A 135 -1.21 14.39 -50.05
CA GLN A 135 -0.42 13.96 -51.21
C GLN A 135 0.57 15.00 -51.78
N GLU A 136 0.85 16.08 -51.04
CA GLU A 136 1.74 17.17 -51.45
C GLU A 136 3.20 16.99 -50.99
N PHE A 137 3.48 15.99 -50.16
CA PHE A 137 4.77 15.79 -49.51
C PHE A 137 5.39 14.44 -49.89
N SER A 138 6.71 14.40 -50.11
CA SER A 138 7.45 13.15 -50.30
C SER A 138 7.52 12.37 -48.98
N LEU A 139 7.70 11.04 -49.06
CA LEU A 139 7.77 10.18 -47.87
C LEU A 139 8.95 10.56 -46.96
N GLU A 140 10.07 10.99 -47.54
CA GLU A 140 11.25 11.48 -46.81
C GLU A 140 10.94 12.77 -46.05
N LYS A 141 10.17 13.68 -46.66
CA LYS A 141 9.76 14.93 -46.03
C LYS A 141 8.76 14.69 -44.90
N ILE A 142 7.84 13.73 -45.06
CA ILE A 142 6.88 13.35 -44.00
C ILE A 142 7.61 12.70 -42.82
N ALA A 143 8.56 11.79 -43.07
CA ALA A 143 9.40 11.20 -42.03
C ALA A 143 10.18 12.27 -41.25
N ALA A 144 10.79 13.23 -41.95
CA ALA A 144 11.54 14.32 -41.32
C ALA A 144 10.67 15.24 -40.43
N ILE A 145 9.43 15.53 -40.82
CA ILE A 145 8.54 16.42 -40.06
C ILE A 145 7.84 15.69 -38.90
N SER A 146 7.39 14.45 -39.11
CA SER A 146 6.70 13.66 -38.09
C SER A 146 7.64 13.02 -37.06
N GLY A 147 8.94 12.91 -37.38
CA GLY A 147 9.92 12.23 -36.54
C GLY A 147 9.83 10.70 -36.58
N LEU A 148 9.05 10.13 -37.51
CA LEU A 148 8.92 8.69 -37.73
C LEU A 148 9.94 8.20 -38.77
N SER A 149 10.30 6.92 -38.70
CA SER A 149 11.14 6.28 -39.71
C SER A 149 10.41 6.11 -41.05
N LEU A 150 11.17 6.06 -42.14
CA LEU A 150 10.62 5.82 -43.49
C LEU A 150 9.82 4.52 -43.57
N ASP A 151 10.20 3.48 -42.83
CA ASP A 151 9.49 2.20 -42.81
C ASP A 151 8.15 2.29 -42.07
N GLU A 152 8.05 3.10 -41.01
CA GLU A 152 6.79 3.38 -40.32
C GLU A 152 5.83 4.17 -41.21
N ILE A 153 6.34 5.17 -41.94
CA ILE A 153 5.55 5.94 -42.91
C ILE A 153 5.00 5.04 -44.02
N LYS A 154 5.83 4.16 -44.60
CA LYS A 154 5.38 3.19 -45.63
C LYS A 154 4.31 2.24 -45.12
N LYS A 155 4.42 1.78 -43.86
CA LYS A 155 3.39 0.95 -43.22
C LYS A 155 2.07 1.71 -43.03
N LEU A 156 2.14 2.98 -42.62
CA LEU A 156 0.95 3.83 -42.47
C LEU A 156 0.24 4.05 -43.82
N GLN A 157 0.99 4.34 -44.88
CA GLN A 157 0.46 4.53 -46.24
C GLN A 157 -0.24 3.27 -46.77
N THR A 158 0.33 2.09 -46.52
CA THR A 158 -0.24 0.80 -46.98
C THR A 158 -1.55 0.46 -46.25
N ASN A 159 -1.70 0.86 -44.99
CA ASN A 159 -2.89 0.60 -44.20
C ASN A 159 -4.04 1.58 -44.52
N GLU A 160 -3.75 2.83 -44.89
CA GLU A 160 -4.76 3.77 -45.40
C GLU A 160 -5.34 3.31 -46.75
N ALA A 161 -4.50 2.87 -47.68
CA ALA A 161 -4.96 2.39 -48.99
C ALA A 161 -5.91 1.17 -48.94
N ARG A 162 -5.85 0.38 -47.86
CA ARG A 162 -6.77 -0.75 -47.60
C ARG A 162 -8.08 -0.34 -46.92
N SER A 163 -8.15 0.85 -46.35
CA SER A 163 -9.33 1.35 -45.62
C SER A 163 -10.30 2.10 -46.53
N ASP A 164 -9.82 2.56 -47.69
CA ASP A 164 -10.59 3.27 -48.73
C ASP A 164 -11.06 2.34 -49.88
N SER A 165 -10.88 1.01 -49.76
CA SER A 165 -11.36 -0.03 -50.70
C SER A 165 -12.50 -0.84 -50.11
#